data_AF-A0A962K8V9-F1
#
_entry.id   AF-A0A962K8V9-F1
#
_cell.length_a   1.000
_cell.length_b   1.000
_cell.length_c   1.000
_cell.angle_alpha   90.00
_cell.angle_beta   90.00
_cell.angle_gamma   90.00
#
_symmetry.space_group_name_H-M   'P 1'
#
loop_
_entity.id
_entity.type
_entity.pdbx_description
1 polymer ?
#
loop_
_entity_poly.entity_id
_entity_poly.type
_entity_poly.pdbx_seq_one_letter_code
_entity_poly.pdbx_strand_id
1 'polypeptide(L)'
;IGFTFHPKGYEPKYESNISTLGNGVDISVEGNAKGQELHAYQVLTEHTKVITFEPHLHAPGERMCLQAIWGFSVETISCVGYDHNWVRGYPFKDDYTPLLPKGTILHITGYFNNTDENPNVPDPRNWQGSGNRSVTNMFIDLGIRVTMNDEQFMAEMEKRRQDRNLGPNDHVIGCPLCLAPVVWPIEETSSTSQELEDDVAGL
;
A
#
# COMPACT_ATOMS: atom_id res chain seq x y z
N ILE A 1 29.38 1.22 -7.41
CA ILE A 1 28.24 0.58 -6.70
C ILE A 1 28.83 -0.44 -5.74
N GLY A 2 28.42 -0.45 -4.48
CA GLY A 2 28.87 -1.40 -3.48
C GLY A 2 27.71 -1.83 -2.59
N PHE A 3 27.76 -3.05 -2.08
CA PHE A 3 26.77 -3.58 -1.14
C PHE A 3 27.29 -3.44 0.29
N THR A 4 26.43 -3.00 1.20
CA THR A 4 26.68 -3.08 2.65
C THR A 4 25.74 -4.10 3.23
N PHE A 5 26.28 -5.10 3.91
CA PHE A 5 25.49 -6.15 4.56
C PHE A 5 25.32 -5.83 6.04
N HIS A 6 24.20 -6.26 6.61
CA HIS A 6 24.03 -6.25 8.06
C HIS A 6 25.07 -7.18 8.73
N PRO A 7 25.44 -6.91 10.01
CA PRO A 7 26.27 -7.83 10.78
C PRO A 7 25.67 -9.24 10.83
N LYS A 8 26.53 -10.25 10.95
CA LYS A 8 26.09 -11.64 11.10
C LYS A 8 25.22 -11.78 12.36
N GLY A 9 24.02 -12.34 12.20
CA GLY A 9 23.05 -12.52 13.30
C GLY A 9 22.19 -11.29 13.59
N TYR A 10 22.18 -10.28 12.70
CA TYR A 10 21.22 -9.20 12.79
C TYR A 10 19.79 -9.71 12.56
N GLU A 11 18.92 -9.49 13.54
CA GLU A 11 17.49 -9.77 13.44
C GLU A 11 16.75 -8.45 13.12
N PRO A 12 16.00 -8.37 12.01
CA PRO A 12 15.26 -7.16 11.66
C PRO A 12 14.10 -6.95 12.63
N LYS A 13 13.82 -5.68 12.95
CA LYS A 13 12.67 -5.32 13.81
C LYS A 13 11.32 -5.71 13.17
N TYR A 14 11.25 -5.61 11.84
CA TYR A 14 10.05 -5.90 11.06
C TYR A 14 10.36 -6.96 10.01
N GLU A 15 9.42 -7.86 9.78
CA GLU A 15 9.56 -8.83 8.70
C GLU A 15 9.24 -8.15 7.36
N SER A 16 10.15 -8.29 6.40
CA SER A 16 9.90 -7.90 5.01
C SER A 16 9.47 -9.12 4.23
N ASN A 17 8.27 -9.07 3.65
CA ASN A 17 7.85 -10.03 2.64
C ASN A 17 7.91 -9.38 1.27
N ILE A 18 8.31 -10.14 0.25
CA ILE A 18 8.13 -9.73 -1.15
C ILE A 18 6.63 -9.70 -1.40
N SER A 19 6.04 -8.50 -1.33
CA SER A 19 4.63 -8.26 -1.60
C SER A 19 4.53 -7.70 -3.02
N THR A 20 4.31 -8.57 -4.00
CA THR A 20 3.97 -8.15 -5.36
C THR A 20 2.48 -7.80 -5.43
N LEU A 21 2.17 -6.50 -5.50
CA LEU A 21 0.84 -6.03 -5.87
C LEU A 21 0.81 -5.81 -7.38
N GLY A 22 0.09 -6.64 -8.12
CA GLY A 22 0.03 -6.54 -9.56
C GLY A 22 -1.05 -7.43 -10.16
N ASN A 23 -1.31 -7.22 -11.44
CA ASN A 23 -2.23 -8.06 -12.19
C ASN A 23 -1.58 -8.41 -13.52
N GLY A 24 -1.36 -9.70 -13.74
CA GLY A 24 -0.79 -10.24 -14.97
C GLY A 24 -1.74 -11.18 -15.73
N VAL A 25 -3.00 -11.32 -15.29
CA VAL A 25 -3.91 -12.35 -15.79
C VAL A 25 -4.73 -11.84 -16.99
N ASP A 26 -5.16 -10.58 -16.95
CA ASP A 26 -6.07 -9.96 -17.92
C ASP A 26 -5.53 -8.63 -18.48
N ILE A 27 -4.19 -8.45 -18.47
CA ILE A 27 -3.58 -7.29 -19.12
C ILE A 27 -3.97 -7.27 -20.61
N SER A 28 -4.62 -6.20 -21.01
CA SER A 28 -5.00 -5.92 -22.39
C SER A 28 -4.76 -4.45 -22.70
N VAL A 29 -3.66 -4.16 -23.40
CA VAL A 29 -3.37 -2.82 -23.91
C VAL A 29 -3.61 -2.82 -25.41
N GLU A 30 -4.69 -2.18 -25.83
CA GLU A 30 -5.11 -2.04 -27.22
C GLU A 30 -4.13 -1.20 -28.02
N GLY A 31 -4.05 -1.50 -29.32
CA GLY A 31 -3.25 -0.74 -30.27
C GLY A 31 -3.87 0.61 -30.60
N ASN A 32 -3.04 1.62 -30.84
CA ASN A 32 -3.41 2.98 -31.20
C ASN A 32 -4.38 3.65 -30.21
N ALA A 33 -4.27 3.30 -28.93
CA ALA A 33 -5.13 3.82 -27.88
C ALA A 33 -4.32 4.37 -26.69
N LYS A 34 -4.83 5.45 -26.09
CA LYS A 34 -4.23 6.18 -24.97
C LYS A 34 -5.21 6.30 -23.82
N GLY A 35 -4.69 6.47 -22.60
CA GLY A 35 -5.50 6.62 -21.39
C GLY A 35 -6.14 5.31 -20.97
N GLN A 36 -5.57 4.18 -21.39
CA GLN A 36 -6.02 2.85 -20.99
C GLN A 36 -5.59 2.60 -19.54
N GLU A 37 -6.47 2.00 -18.75
CA GLU A 37 -6.22 1.74 -17.33
C GLU A 37 -6.20 0.24 -17.04
N LEU A 38 -5.27 -0.17 -16.19
CA LEU A 38 -5.27 -1.49 -15.57
C LEU A 38 -5.36 -1.32 -14.05
N HIS A 39 -6.08 -2.23 -13.40
CA HIS A 39 -6.31 -2.20 -11.95
C HIS A 39 -5.87 -3.51 -11.31
N ALA A 40 -5.23 -3.41 -10.14
CA ALA A 40 -4.89 -4.55 -9.31
C ALA A 40 -5.18 -4.23 -7.85
N TYR A 41 -5.65 -5.24 -7.11
CA TYR A 41 -6.08 -5.10 -5.74
C TYR A 41 -5.42 -6.16 -4.86
N GLN A 42 -5.12 -5.80 -3.61
CA GLN A 42 -4.63 -6.73 -2.61
C GLN A 42 -5.19 -6.36 -1.25
N VAL A 43 -5.82 -7.33 -0.57
CA VAL A 43 -6.22 -7.18 0.82
C VAL A 43 -5.01 -7.47 1.71
N LEU A 44 -4.70 -6.56 2.61
CA LEU A 44 -3.64 -6.75 3.60
C LEU A 44 -4.12 -7.66 4.73
N THR A 45 -3.42 -8.77 4.96
CA THR A 45 -3.71 -9.71 6.04
C THR A 45 -3.12 -9.30 7.38
N GLU A 46 -2.12 -8.42 7.36
CA GLU A 46 -1.40 -7.91 8.53
C GLU A 46 -1.31 -6.38 8.50
N HIS A 47 -1.05 -5.76 9.65
CA HIS A 47 -0.70 -4.35 9.70
C HIS A 47 0.57 -4.13 8.89
N THR A 48 0.59 -3.14 8.00
CA THR A 48 1.66 -2.97 7.01
C THR A 48 2.18 -1.55 7.01
N LYS A 49 3.51 -1.41 7.01
CA LYS A 49 4.21 -0.14 6.74
C LYS A 49 4.70 -0.16 5.31
N VAL A 50 4.31 0.83 4.51
CA VAL A 50 4.81 0.96 3.13
C VAL A 50 6.06 1.82 3.16
N ILE A 51 7.19 1.24 2.77
CA ILE A 51 8.51 1.88 2.84
C ILE A 51 8.82 2.59 1.52
N THR A 52 8.59 1.92 0.40
CA THR A 52 8.77 2.49 -0.94
C THR A 52 7.57 2.16 -1.82
N PHE A 53 7.31 3.04 -2.78
CA PHE A 53 6.43 2.76 -3.92
C PHE A 53 7.32 2.62 -5.16
N GLU A 54 7.22 1.51 -5.89
CA GLU A 54 8.03 1.27 -7.08
C GLU A 54 7.15 0.82 -8.24
N PRO A 55 6.69 1.76 -9.08
CA PRO A 55 5.87 1.41 -10.22
C PRO A 55 6.69 0.65 -11.26
N HIS A 56 6.19 -0.51 -11.65
CA HIS A 56 6.79 -1.35 -12.68
C HIS A 56 5.78 -1.59 -13.81
N LEU A 57 5.97 -0.82 -14.88
CA LEU A 57 5.24 -0.93 -16.14
C LEU A 57 6.21 -1.30 -17.28
N HIS A 58 5.70 -1.69 -18.45
CA HIS A 58 6.53 -1.79 -19.66
C HIS A 58 6.39 -0.53 -20.52
N ALA A 59 6.95 -0.58 -21.74
CA ALA A 59 7.07 0.56 -22.65
C ALA A 59 5.84 1.48 -22.80
N PRO A 60 4.59 0.98 -22.86
CA PRO A 60 3.42 1.83 -23.01
C PRO A 60 3.01 2.53 -21.71
N GLY A 61 3.59 2.19 -20.55
CA GLY A 61 3.25 2.80 -19.27
C GLY A 61 3.61 4.28 -19.19
N GLU A 62 2.72 5.10 -18.63
CA GLU A 62 2.93 6.55 -18.45
C GLU A 62 2.81 7.02 -17.00
N ARG A 63 2.07 6.27 -16.17
CA ARG A 63 1.80 6.65 -14.78
C ARG A 63 1.29 5.45 -14.00
N MET A 64 1.60 5.42 -12.71
CA MET A 64 0.95 4.51 -11.78
C MET A 64 0.60 5.25 -10.49
N CYS A 65 -0.59 4.97 -9.96
CA CYS A 65 -0.98 5.41 -8.62
C CYS A 65 -1.14 4.21 -7.68
N LEU A 66 -0.81 4.42 -6.42
CA LEU A 66 -1.14 3.55 -5.30
C LEU A 66 -2.19 4.23 -4.41
N GLN A 67 -3.26 3.50 -4.13
CA GLN A 67 -4.34 3.90 -3.24
C GLN A 67 -4.48 2.89 -2.10
N ALA A 68 -4.90 3.39 -0.94
CA ALA A 68 -5.33 2.60 0.20
C ALA A 68 -6.83 2.80 0.39
N ILE A 69 -7.57 1.69 0.43
CA ILE A 69 -9.00 1.67 0.69
C ILE A 69 -9.20 1.02 2.06
N TRP A 70 -9.80 1.76 2.99
CA TRP A 70 -10.14 1.27 4.32
C TRP A 70 -11.58 1.64 4.63
N GLY A 71 -12.43 0.65 4.91
CA GLY A 71 -13.86 0.89 5.15
C GLY A 71 -14.50 1.61 3.97
N PHE A 72 -14.94 2.84 4.20
CA PHE A 72 -15.54 3.71 3.18
C PHE A 72 -14.58 4.78 2.62
N SER A 73 -13.34 4.83 3.09
CA SER A 73 -12.34 5.83 2.69
C SER A 73 -11.42 5.30 1.60
N VAL A 74 -11.19 6.11 0.57
CA VAL A 74 -10.20 5.86 -0.50
C VAL A 74 -9.19 6.99 -0.48
N GLU A 75 -7.92 6.66 -0.25
CA GLU A 75 -6.83 7.63 -0.19
C GLU A 75 -5.77 7.32 -1.23
N THR A 76 -5.42 8.32 -2.05
CA THR A 76 -4.27 8.20 -2.94
C THR A 76 -2.99 8.46 -2.16
N ILE A 77 -2.18 7.42 -2.00
CA ILE A 77 -0.94 7.45 -1.24
C ILE A 77 0.19 8.06 -2.07
N SER A 78 0.29 7.64 -3.33
CA SER A 78 1.29 8.12 -4.26
C SER A 78 0.76 8.00 -5.67
N CYS A 79 1.10 8.96 -6.53
CA CYS A 79 0.90 8.82 -7.95
C CYS A 79 2.01 9.52 -8.71
N VAL A 80 2.69 8.77 -9.57
CA VAL A 80 3.93 9.23 -10.22
C VAL A 80 3.87 8.94 -11.71
N GLY A 81 4.39 9.89 -12.49
CA GLY A 81 4.70 9.64 -13.90
C GLY A 81 5.74 8.51 -14.01
N TYR A 82 5.65 7.76 -15.10
CA TYR A 82 6.48 6.61 -15.39
C TYR A 82 7.16 6.82 -16.74
N ASP A 83 8.48 6.60 -16.77
CA ASP A 83 9.27 6.52 -17.98
C ASP A 83 9.98 5.15 -17.96
N HIS A 84 9.70 4.32 -18.97
CA HIS A 84 10.26 2.97 -19.04
C HIS A 84 11.80 2.97 -19.11
N ASN A 85 12.42 4.03 -19.62
CA ASN A 85 13.87 4.16 -19.65
C ASN A 85 14.46 4.51 -18.27
N TRP A 86 13.62 4.94 -17.33
CA TRP A 86 14.05 5.41 -16.02
C TRP A 86 13.07 4.98 -14.90
N VAL A 87 13.14 3.70 -14.55
CA VAL A 87 12.37 3.12 -13.44
C VAL A 87 12.97 3.52 -12.09
N ARG A 88 12.15 4.07 -11.18
CA ARG A 88 12.57 4.53 -9.85
C ARG A 88 11.72 3.91 -8.75
N GLY A 89 12.37 3.54 -7.65
CA GLY A 89 11.72 3.42 -6.35
C GLY A 89 11.58 4.80 -5.69
N TYR A 90 10.40 5.06 -5.11
CA TYR A 90 10.08 6.29 -4.39
C TYR A 90 9.94 5.98 -2.90
N PRO A 91 11.02 6.14 -2.09
CA PRO A 91 10.94 5.95 -0.65
C PRO A 91 10.13 7.07 0.00
N PHE A 92 9.27 6.70 0.94
CA PHE A 92 8.61 7.68 1.81
C PHE A 92 9.59 8.12 2.90
N LYS A 93 9.43 9.37 3.39
CA LYS A 93 10.16 9.82 4.58
C LYS A 93 9.67 9.04 5.80
N ASP A 94 10.52 8.84 6.80
CA ASP A 94 10.26 7.98 7.96
C ASP A 94 8.90 8.23 8.65
N ASP A 95 8.50 9.49 8.82
CA ASP A 95 7.21 9.85 9.47
C ASP A 95 6.05 10.11 8.51
N TYR A 96 6.24 9.71 7.24
CA TYR A 96 5.28 9.81 6.15
C TYR A 96 5.05 8.48 5.44
N THR A 97 5.72 7.41 5.87
CA THR A 97 5.41 6.05 5.43
C THR A 97 3.96 5.71 5.79
N PRO A 98 3.15 5.22 4.84
CA PRO A 98 1.82 4.73 5.13
C PRO A 98 1.85 3.64 6.20
N LEU A 99 0.99 3.79 7.22
CA LEU A 99 0.69 2.79 8.23
C LEU A 99 -0.73 2.28 8.03
N LEU A 100 -0.84 1.14 7.38
CA LEU A 100 -2.09 0.60 6.93
C LEU A 100 -2.51 -0.56 7.81
N PRO A 101 -3.69 -0.52 8.43
CA PRO A 101 -4.14 -1.62 9.26
C PRO A 101 -4.50 -2.86 8.44
N LYS A 102 -4.47 -4.03 9.09
CA LYS A 102 -5.00 -5.27 8.50
C LYS A 102 -6.43 -5.06 8.00
N GLY A 103 -6.75 -5.65 6.84
CA GLY A 103 -8.01 -5.46 6.13
C GLY A 103 -8.05 -4.29 5.14
N THR A 104 -7.02 -3.41 5.12
CA THR A 104 -6.90 -2.38 4.06
C THR A 104 -6.76 -3.06 2.70
N ILE A 105 -7.46 -2.55 1.69
CA ILE A 105 -7.28 -2.94 0.30
C ILE A 105 -6.30 -1.96 -0.34
N LEU A 106 -5.15 -2.46 -0.76
CA LEU A 106 -4.28 -1.72 -1.67
C LEU A 106 -4.84 -1.82 -3.07
N HIS A 107 -4.88 -0.71 -3.77
CA HIS A 107 -5.31 -0.63 -5.16
C HIS A 107 -4.26 0.14 -5.95
N ILE A 108 -3.72 -0.48 -7.00
CA ILE A 108 -2.92 0.25 -7.99
C ILE A 108 -3.70 0.47 -9.27
N THR A 109 -3.49 1.63 -9.88
CA THR A 109 -3.98 1.94 -11.23
C THR A 109 -2.79 2.29 -12.11
N GLY A 110 -2.60 1.54 -13.18
CA GLY A 110 -1.58 1.78 -14.21
C GLY A 110 -2.21 2.41 -15.44
N TYR A 111 -1.59 3.45 -15.98
CA TYR A 111 -2.05 4.18 -17.14
C TYR A 111 -1.12 3.92 -18.32
N PHE A 112 -1.71 3.61 -19.48
CA PHE A 112 -0.99 3.20 -20.67
C PHE A 112 -1.34 4.07 -21.88
N ASN A 113 -0.31 4.36 -22.66
CA ASN A 113 -0.37 5.03 -23.95
C ASN A 113 0.37 4.19 -24.98
N ASN A 114 -0.40 3.50 -25.82
CA ASN A 114 0.07 2.67 -26.91
C ASN A 114 -0.23 3.36 -28.25
N THR A 115 0.19 4.61 -28.38
CA THR A 115 0.08 5.44 -29.59
C THR A 115 1.46 5.85 -30.09
N ASP A 116 1.51 6.45 -31.28
CA ASP A 116 2.73 7.03 -31.86
C ASP A 116 3.25 8.26 -31.11
N GLU A 117 2.47 8.85 -30.20
CA GLU A 117 2.91 9.92 -29.31
C GLU A 117 3.88 9.43 -28.21
N ASN A 118 3.87 8.13 -27.88
CA ASN A 118 4.77 7.56 -26.88
C ASN A 118 6.03 7.00 -27.54
N PRO A 119 7.19 7.68 -27.44
CA PRO A 119 8.42 7.26 -28.14
C PRO A 119 9.00 5.94 -27.63
N ASN A 120 8.54 5.43 -26.48
CA ASN A 120 8.97 4.15 -25.95
C ASN A 120 8.32 2.96 -26.70
N VAL A 121 7.20 3.20 -27.39
CA VAL A 121 6.42 2.16 -28.07
C VAL A 121 6.96 1.94 -29.50
N PRO A 122 7.47 0.74 -29.83
CA PRO A 122 8.08 0.48 -31.13
C PRO A 122 7.07 0.35 -32.28
N ASP A 123 5.88 -0.19 -32.01
CA ASP A 123 4.78 -0.30 -32.97
C ASP A 123 3.43 -0.21 -32.24
N PRO A 124 2.77 0.96 -32.26
CA PRO A 124 1.56 1.20 -31.50
C PRO A 124 0.34 0.43 -32.02
N ARG A 125 0.41 -0.15 -33.23
CA ARG A 125 -0.73 -0.88 -33.81
C ARG A 125 -0.94 -2.24 -33.13
N ASN A 126 0.10 -2.76 -32.47
CA ASN A 126 0.05 -4.07 -31.87
C ASN A 126 -0.66 -4.01 -30.51
N TRP A 127 -1.59 -4.93 -30.32
CA TRP A 127 -2.11 -5.24 -28.99
C TRP A 127 -1.00 -5.88 -28.14
N GLN A 128 -0.94 -5.51 -26.87
CA GLN A 128 0.10 -5.97 -25.95
C GLN A 128 -0.52 -6.51 -24.65
N GLY A 129 -0.47 -7.83 -24.50
CA GLY A 129 -0.89 -8.53 -23.29
C GLY A 129 0.21 -8.69 -22.25
N SER A 130 -0.07 -9.48 -21.20
CA SER A 130 0.88 -9.79 -20.14
C SER A 130 2.09 -10.59 -20.63
N GLY A 131 3.28 -10.28 -20.11
CA GLY A 131 4.47 -11.10 -20.29
C GLY A 131 5.79 -10.37 -20.01
N ASN A 132 6.87 -11.15 -19.91
CA ASN A 132 8.20 -10.66 -19.56
C ASN A 132 9.02 -10.13 -20.74
N ARG A 133 8.47 -10.10 -21.96
CA ARG A 133 9.16 -9.59 -23.15
C ARG A 133 8.94 -8.08 -23.25
N SER A 134 9.86 -7.38 -23.92
CA SER A 134 9.76 -5.93 -24.15
C SER A 134 8.56 -5.50 -25.00
N VAL A 135 7.92 -6.43 -25.72
CA VAL A 135 6.71 -6.20 -26.54
C VAL A 135 5.42 -6.70 -25.88
N THR A 136 5.53 -7.17 -24.64
CA THR A 136 4.40 -7.50 -23.75
C THR A 136 4.43 -6.52 -22.58
N ASN A 137 3.47 -6.61 -21.67
CA ASN A 137 3.32 -5.70 -20.54
C ASN A 137 3.49 -6.40 -19.19
N MET A 138 3.96 -5.64 -18.21
CA MET A 138 3.84 -5.93 -16.79
C MET A 138 3.13 -4.75 -16.12
N PHE A 139 2.42 -5.05 -15.03
CA PHE A 139 1.71 -4.08 -14.23
C PHE A 139 1.78 -4.47 -12.75
N ILE A 140 2.79 -3.94 -12.06
CA ILE A 140 3.17 -4.36 -10.70
C ILE A 140 3.72 -3.17 -9.91
N ASP A 141 3.37 -3.06 -8.64
CA ASP A 141 4.13 -2.30 -7.64
C ASP A 141 5.14 -3.25 -6.97
N LEU A 142 6.43 -2.94 -7.12
CA LEU A 142 7.56 -3.67 -6.53
C LEU A 142 8.09 -3.00 -5.25
N GLY A 143 7.33 -2.05 -4.71
CA GLY A 143 7.68 -1.32 -3.50
C GLY A 143 7.92 -2.21 -2.29
N ILE A 144 8.81 -1.77 -1.40
CA ILE A 144 9.15 -2.46 -0.16
C ILE A 144 8.06 -2.18 0.87
N ARG A 145 7.59 -3.24 1.51
CA ARG A 145 6.60 -3.21 2.59
C ARG A 145 7.09 -4.12 3.71
N VAL A 146 6.76 -3.75 4.95
CA VAL A 146 7.02 -4.60 6.11
C VAL A 146 5.74 -4.81 6.89
N THR A 147 5.57 -6.01 7.44
CA THR A 147 4.43 -6.34 8.29
C THR A 147 4.76 -6.04 9.74
N MET A 148 3.71 -5.80 10.52
CA MET A 148 3.78 -5.45 11.93
C MET A 148 2.73 -6.22 12.71
N ASN A 149 3.08 -6.62 13.92
CA ASN A 149 2.09 -7.04 14.89
C ASN A 149 1.33 -5.83 15.49
N ASP A 150 0.28 -6.09 16.26
CA ASP A 150 -0.58 -5.06 16.82
C ASP A 150 0.21 -4.07 17.72
N GLU A 151 1.13 -4.56 18.57
CA GLU A 151 1.95 -3.71 19.44
C GLU A 151 2.88 -2.77 18.64
N GLN A 152 3.57 -3.31 17.64
CA GLN A 152 4.46 -2.56 16.76
C GLN A 152 3.71 -1.48 15.99
N PHE A 153 2.52 -1.80 15.49
CA PHE A 153 1.67 -0.87 14.76
C PHE A 153 1.21 0.29 15.65
N MET A 154 0.75 -0.01 16.86
CA MET A 154 0.32 1.00 17.84
C MET A 154 1.47 1.90 18.27
N ALA A 155 2.65 1.33 18.54
CA ALA A 155 3.85 2.10 18.91
C ALA A 155 4.30 3.03 17.78
N GLU A 156 4.25 2.59 16.53
CA GLU A 156 4.64 3.40 15.37
C GLU A 156 3.64 4.53 15.09
N MET A 157 2.34 4.32 15.33
CA MET A 157 1.33 5.38 15.27
C MET A 157 1.52 6.40 16.39
N GLU A 158 1.83 5.96 17.62
CA GLU A 158 2.08 6.86 18.75
C GLU A 158 3.31 7.73 18.51
N LYS A 159 4.41 7.10 18.08
CA LYS A 159 5.60 7.82 17.64
C LYS A 159 5.24 8.88 16.60
N ARG A 160 4.44 8.53 15.59
CA ARG A 160 4.02 9.48 14.55
C ARG A 160 3.23 10.65 15.09
N ARG A 161 2.29 10.41 16.01
CA ARG A 161 1.51 11.47 16.65
C ARG A 161 2.41 12.46 17.38
N GLN A 162 3.40 11.96 18.11
CA GLN A 162 4.35 12.79 18.85
C GLN A 162 5.28 13.57 17.92
N ASP A 163 5.97 12.88 17.01
CA ASP A 163 6.98 13.48 16.12
C ASP A 163 6.37 14.54 15.18
N ARG A 164 5.10 14.37 14.81
CA ARG A 164 4.37 15.31 13.95
C ARG A 164 3.45 16.26 14.73
N ASN A 165 3.39 16.17 16.05
CA ASN A 165 2.51 16.96 16.92
C ASN A 165 1.05 16.97 16.42
N LEU A 166 0.52 15.77 16.14
CA LEU A 166 -0.82 15.62 15.55
C LEU A 166 -1.91 15.83 16.61
N GLY A 167 -2.88 16.67 16.29
CA GLY A 167 -4.09 16.90 17.05
C GLY A 167 -5.29 16.10 16.54
N PRO A 168 -6.43 16.15 17.24
CA PRO A 168 -7.65 15.38 16.92
C PRO A 168 -8.28 15.74 15.57
N ASN A 169 -7.99 16.93 15.04
CA ASN A 169 -8.57 17.46 13.81
C ASN A 169 -7.64 17.31 12.60
N ASP A 170 -6.45 16.74 12.78
CA ASP A 170 -5.54 16.53 11.67
C ASP A 170 -6.06 15.41 10.75
N HIS A 171 -5.44 15.30 9.58
CA HIS A 171 -5.68 14.20 8.66
C HIS A 171 -4.34 13.71 8.12
N VAL A 172 -4.11 12.40 8.19
CA VAL A 172 -2.86 11.79 7.76
C VAL A 172 -3.15 10.76 6.68
N ILE A 173 -2.88 11.17 5.43
CA ILE A 173 -2.96 10.28 4.28
C ILE A 173 -2.09 9.05 4.52
N GLY A 174 -2.67 7.88 4.33
CA GLY A 174 -2.02 6.59 4.54
C GLY A 174 -1.89 6.18 6.00
N CYS A 175 -2.62 6.82 6.93
CA CYS A 175 -2.71 6.36 8.31
C CYS A 175 -4.12 6.56 8.87
N PRO A 176 -5.11 5.75 8.44
CA PRO A 176 -6.51 5.94 8.81
C PRO A 176 -6.76 5.82 10.32
N LEU A 177 -5.88 5.13 11.07
CA LEU A 177 -5.99 4.96 12.52
C LEU A 177 -5.04 5.84 13.33
N CYS A 178 -4.23 6.71 12.70
CA CYS A 178 -3.28 7.55 13.44
C CYS A 178 -3.96 8.47 14.46
N LEU A 179 -5.23 8.83 14.26
CA LEU A 179 -5.99 9.73 15.14
C LEU A 179 -7.18 9.04 15.79
N ALA A 180 -7.35 7.74 15.55
CA ALA A 180 -8.36 6.97 16.24
C ALA A 180 -8.02 6.96 17.75
N PRO A 181 -9.01 7.19 18.64
CA PRO A 181 -8.78 7.04 20.05
C PRO A 181 -8.33 5.61 20.33
N VAL A 182 -7.32 5.45 21.19
CA VAL A 182 -6.85 4.13 21.64
C VAL A 182 -7.90 3.57 22.60
N VAL A 183 -9.03 3.14 22.07
CA VAL A 183 -10.00 2.31 22.80
C VAL A 183 -9.54 0.87 22.67
N TRP A 184 -8.76 0.42 23.66
CA TRP A 184 -8.26 -0.94 23.81
C TRP A 184 -9.42 -1.97 23.73
N PRO A 185 -9.20 -3.24 23.31
CA PRO A 185 -10.20 -4.26 23.55
C PRO A 185 -10.34 -4.40 25.07
N ILE A 186 -11.59 -4.36 25.54
CA ILE A 186 -11.96 -4.61 26.93
C ILE A 186 -11.11 -5.79 27.42
N GLU A 187 -10.29 -5.58 28.45
CA GLU A 187 -9.66 -6.71 29.15
C GLU A 187 -10.81 -7.67 29.47
N GLU A 188 -10.77 -8.89 28.95
CA GLU A 188 -11.61 -9.95 29.48
C GLU A 188 -11.18 -10.15 30.93
N THR A 189 -11.81 -9.41 31.84
CA THR A 189 -11.71 -9.66 33.26
C THR A 189 -12.38 -11.01 33.49
N SER A 190 -11.58 -12.07 33.42
CA SER A 190 -11.96 -13.37 33.91
C SER A 190 -12.30 -13.24 35.40
N SER A 191 -13.53 -13.59 35.73
CA SER A 191 -14.04 -13.91 37.06
C SER A 191 -13.95 -12.82 38.14
N THR A 192 -15.07 -12.17 38.41
CA THR A 192 -15.63 -12.17 39.78
C THR A 192 -17.14 -12.25 39.64
N SER A 193 -17.67 -13.43 39.96
CA SER A 193 -19.07 -13.68 40.27
C SER A 193 -19.56 -12.69 41.34
N GLN A 194 -20.49 -11.81 40.97
CA GLN A 194 -21.43 -11.24 41.92
C GLN A 194 -22.83 -11.46 41.35
N GLU A 195 -23.53 -12.36 42.02
CA GLU A 195 -24.96 -12.59 41.90
C GLU A 195 -25.68 -11.23 42.03
N LEU A 196 -26.41 -10.85 40.99
CA LEU A 196 -27.46 -9.84 41.13
C LEU A 196 -28.70 -10.60 41.62
N GLU A 197 -28.85 -10.66 42.94
CA GLU A 197 -30.11 -11.05 43.57
C GLU A 197 -31.19 -10.02 43.20
N ASP A 198 -32.37 -10.56 42.87
CA ASP A 198 -33.63 -9.84 42.73
C ASP A 198 -33.88 -8.91 43.93
N ASP A 199 -34.21 -7.65 43.67
CA ASP A 199 -35.14 -6.95 44.55
C ASP A 199 -36.18 -6.17 43.74
N VAL A 200 -37.43 -6.62 43.90
CA VAL A 200 -38.63 -6.10 43.28
C VAL A 200 -39.30 -5.14 44.26
N ALA A 201 -39.37 -3.86 43.91
CA ALA A 201 -40.42 -2.90 44.32
C ALA A 201 -40.26 -1.66 43.42
N GLY A 202 -41.24 -1.15 42.67
CA GLY A 202 -42.62 -0.93 43.06
C GLY A 202 -42.85 0.58 43.17
N LEU A 203 -43.07 1.26 42.03
CA LEU A 203 -43.91 2.45 41.78
C LEU A 203 -43.67 3.00 40.37
#